data_AF-A0A9E8M0U3-F1
#
_entry.id   AF-A0A9E8M0U3-F1
#
_cell.length_a   1.000
_cell.length_b   1.000
_cell.length_c   1.000
_cell.angle_alpha   90.00
_cell.angle_beta   90.00
_cell.angle_gamma   90.00
#
_symmetry.space_group_name_H-M   'P 1'
#
loop_
_entity.id
_entity.type
_entity.pdbx_description
1 polymer ?
#
loop_
_entity_poly.entity_id
_entity_poly.type
_entity_poly.pdbx_seq_one_letter_code
_entity_poly.pdbx_strand_id
1 'polypeptide(L)'
;MNRSEFLQKLKGILESEEGCTTKTTPKKGEGFVPYNRFNIKWGQVDANKRYIRLVFDLKPGTLSEETFAEKTGLTITPPRRIITGYRLTRSQDKDGHDMLIIFLEDSFIENETDKVQAILSYAKEFVEQSSFKTKASR
;
A
#
# COMPACT_ATOMS: atom_id res chain seq x y z
N MET A 1 0.40 -6.03 -17.04
CA MET A 1 1.52 -5.16 -16.62
C MET A 1 2.51 -6.02 -15.86
N ASN A 2 3.83 -5.84 -16.00
CA ASN A 2 4.78 -6.65 -15.22
C ASN A 2 5.10 -6.03 -13.84
N ARG A 3 5.81 -6.78 -12.99
CA ARG A 3 6.23 -6.35 -11.63
C ARG A 3 6.91 -4.98 -11.64
N SER A 4 7.90 -4.78 -12.49
CA SER A 4 8.73 -3.57 -12.47
C SER A 4 7.93 -2.36 -12.93
N GLU A 5 7.07 -2.51 -13.95
CA GLU A 5 6.13 -1.48 -14.38
C GLU A 5 5.14 -1.11 -13.27
N PHE A 6 4.60 -2.10 -12.56
CA PHE A 6 3.70 -1.87 -11.44
C PHE A 6 4.38 -1.06 -10.33
N LEU A 7 5.58 -1.45 -9.91
CA LEU A 7 6.33 -0.76 -8.86
C LEU A 7 6.71 0.67 -9.26
N GLN A 8 7.09 0.90 -10.52
CA GLN A 8 7.37 2.24 -11.03
C GLN A 8 6.12 3.13 -11.02
N LYS A 9 4.98 2.62 -11.49
CA LYS A 9 3.71 3.36 -11.44
C LYS A 9 3.28 3.66 -10.01
N LEU A 10 3.33 2.66 -9.13
CA LEU A 10 3.00 2.84 -7.72
C LEU A 10 3.90 3.89 -7.07
N LYS A 11 5.20 3.85 -7.33
CA LYS A 11 6.15 4.85 -6.83
C LYS A 11 5.78 6.25 -7.30
N GLY A 12 5.51 6.44 -8.60
CA GLY A 12 5.08 7.73 -9.15
C GLY A 12 3.78 8.25 -8.53
N ILE A 13 2.81 7.37 -8.25
CA ILE A 13 1.57 7.74 -7.54
C ILE A 13 1.89 8.23 -6.12
N LEU A 14 2.73 7.51 -5.38
CA LEU A 14 3.06 7.86 -4.00
C LEU A 14 3.92 9.13 -3.86
N GLU A 15 4.50 9.60 -4.97
CA GLU A 15 5.25 10.86 -5.08
C GLU A 15 4.44 11.98 -5.76
N SER A 16 3.17 11.71 -6.13
CA SER A 16 2.35 12.67 -6.88
C SER A 16 1.77 13.81 -6.04
N GLU A 17 1.74 13.66 -4.71
CA GLU A 17 1.29 14.70 -3.79
C GLU A 17 2.45 15.58 -3.34
N GLU A 18 2.21 16.89 -3.24
CA GLU A 18 3.25 17.86 -2.88
C GLU A 18 3.93 17.50 -1.55
N GLY A 19 5.27 17.45 -1.59
CA GLY A 19 6.10 17.09 -0.44
C GLY A 19 6.15 15.60 -0.11
N CYS A 20 5.36 14.74 -0.76
CA CYS A 20 5.45 13.29 -0.59
C CYS A 20 6.65 12.74 -1.38
N THR A 21 7.37 11.81 -0.78
CA THR A 21 8.60 11.22 -1.37
C THR A 21 8.67 9.73 -1.08
N THR A 22 9.43 8.99 -1.88
CA THR A 22 9.82 7.62 -1.50
C THR A 22 11.33 7.49 -1.33
N LYS A 23 11.74 6.59 -0.44
CA LYS A 23 13.16 6.25 -0.25
C LYS A 23 13.38 4.76 -0.52
N THR A 24 14.40 4.48 -1.34
CA THR A 24 14.90 3.13 -1.62
C THR A 24 16.22 2.94 -0.87
N THR A 25 16.46 1.76 -0.30
CA THR A 25 17.77 1.40 0.25
C THR A 25 18.33 0.20 -0.51
N PRO A 26 19.65 0.01 -0.59
CA PRO A 26 20.24 -1.14 -1.30
C PRO A 26 19.69 -2.49 -0.80
N LYS A 27 19.37 -2.59 0.49
CA LYS A 27 18.80 -3.79 1.13
C LYS A 27 17.36 -4.11 0.67
N LYS A 28 16.63 -3.13 0.13
CA LYS A 28 15.22 -3.28 -0.26
C LYS A 28 15.02 -3.77 -1.70
N GLY A 29 16.09 -3.89 -2.50
CA GLY A 29 15.96 -4.25 -3.90
C GLY A 29 15.04 -3.28 -4.64
N GLU A 30 13.97 -3.79 -5.25
CA GLU A 30 12.93 -2.99 -5.91
C GLU A 30 11.92 -2.34 -4.92
N GLY A 31 11.97 -2.68 -3.64
CA GLY A 31 11.11 -2.11 -2.60
C GLY A 31 11.52 -0.70 -2.19
N PHE A 32 10.58 0.03 -1.58
CA PHE A 32 10.78 1.41 -1.14
C PHE A 32 9.87 1.77 0.03
N VAL A 33 10.07 2.95 0.61
CA VAL A 33 9.30 3.44 1.77
C VAL A 33 8.71 4.81 1.41
N PRO A 34 7.38 4.97 1.43
CA PRO A 34 6.74 6.27 1.24
C PRO A 34 6.77 7.12 2.52
N TYR A 35 7.02 8.41 2.32
CA TYR A 35 7.01 9.47 3.32
C TYR A 35 6.04 10.57 2.86
N ASN A 36 5.30 11.15 3.79
CA ASN A 36 4.38 12.25 3.50
C ASN A 36 5.09 13.61 3.50
N ARG A 37 4.35 14.70 3.27
CA ARG A 37 4.88 16.09 3.27
C ARG A 37 5.61 16.52 4.54
N PHE A 38 5.39 15.83 5.65
CA PHE A 38 6.07 16.08 6.92
C PHE A 38 7.31 15.20 7.11
N ASN A 39 7.75 14.49 6.06
CA ASN A 39 8.83 13.50 6.09
C ASN A 39 8.56 12.38 7.12
N ILE A 40 7.29 11.98 7.27
CA ILE A 40 6.87 10.90 8.15
C ILE A 40 6.54 9.66 7.32
N LYS A 41 7.12 8.52 7.71
CA LYS A 41 6.81 7.22 7.11
C LYS A 41 5.34 6.88 7.35
N TRP A 42 4.62 6.58 6.27
CA TRP A 42 3.20 6.19 6.31
C TRP A 42 2.92 4.88 5.56
N GLY A 43 3.97 4.16 5.16
CA GLY A 43 3.80 2.87 4.50
C GLY A 43 5.10 2.15 4.26
N GLN A 44 5.03 1.05 3.52
CA GLN A 44 6.18 0.25 3.12
C GLN A 44 5.85 -0.63 1.92
N VAL A 45 6.72 -0.61 0.92
CA VAL A 45 6.68 -1.52 -0.22
C VAL A 45 7.88 -2.45 -0.13
N ASP A 46 7.62 -3.75 -0.05
CA ASP A 46 8.63 -4.79 -0.06
C ASP A 46 8.41 -5.66 -1.30
N ALA A 47 9.39 -5.69 -2.20
CA ALA A 47 9.39 -6.60 -3.34
C ALA A 47 10.36 -7.76 -3.03
N ASN A 48 9.82 -8.97 -2.91
CA ASN A 48 10.64 -10.18 -2.83
C ASN A 48 10.38 -11.06 -4.06
N LYS A 49 11.09 -12.18 -4.16
CA LYS A 49 11.02 -13.07 -5.33
C LYS A 49 9.61 -13.59 -5.65
N ARG A 50 8.76 -13.79 -4.64
CA ARG A 50 7.45 -14.46 -4.77
C ARG A 50 6.28 -13.50 -4.79
N TYR A 51 6.37 -12.37 -4.08
CA TYR A 51 5.28 -11.42 -3.93
C TYR A 51 5.80 -10.01 -3.69
N ILE A 52 4.92 -9.05 -3.99
CA ILE A 52 5.03 -7.66 -3.55
C ILE A 52 4.12 -7.51 -2.33
N ARG A 53 4.65 -6.92 -1.26
CA ARG A 53 3.88 -6.54 -0.08
C ARG A 53 3.79 -5.02 -0.02
N LEU A 54 2.58 -4.52 0.04
CA LEU A 54 2.27 -3.11 0.27
C LEU A 54 1.75 -2.98 1.69
N VAL A 55 2.21 -1.97 2.41
CA VAL A 55 1.73 -1.59 3.73
C VAL A 55 1.41 -0.11 3.67
N PHE A 56 0.20 0.25 4.08
CA PHE A 56 -0.24 1.64 4.17
C PHE A 56 -0.85 1.90 5.55
N ASP A 57 -0.41 2.98 6.15
CA ASP A 57 -1.05 3.59 7.30
C ASP A 57 -2.16 4.49 6.74
N LEU A 58 -3.39 4.23 7.16
CA LEU A 58 -4.58 4.87 6.66
C LEU A 58 -5.19 5.76 7.73
N LYS A 59 -5.84 6.84 7.26
CA LYS A 59 -6.67 7.66 8.13
C LYS A 59 -7.78 6.76 8.71
N PRO A 60 -7.99 6.76 10.05
CA PRO A 60 -8.98 5.87 10.66
C PRO A 60 -10.37 5.97 10.03
N GLY A 61 -10.95 4.83 9.68
CA GLY A 61 -12.32 4.70 9.20
C GLY A 61 -12.56 5.18 7.76
N THR A 62 -11.53 5.50 6.98
CA THR A 62 -11.73 5.97 5.59
C THR A 62 -11.84 4.85 4.57
N LEU A 63 -11.38 3.64 4.88
CA LEU A 63 -11.48 2.50 3.98
C LEU A 63 -12.73 1.65 4.27
N SER A 64 -13.63 1.59 3.30
CA SER A 64 -14.69 0.57 3.25
C SER A 64 -14.10 -0.76 2.79
N GLU A 65 -14.05 -1.74 3.69
CA GLU A 65 -13.45 -3.06 3.42
C GLU A 65 -14.22 -3.85 2.35
N GLU A 66 -15.56 -3.79 2.38
CA GLU A 66 -16.42 -4.42 1.40
C GLU A 66 -16.19 -3.86 -0.01
N THR A 67 -16.21 -2.54 -0.15
CA THR A 67 -15.98 -1.86 -1.43
C THR A 67 -14.56 -2.11 -1.94
N PHE A 68 -13.57 -2.10 -1.03
CA PHE A 68 -12.18 -2.39 -1.39
C PHE A 68 -12.04 -3.82 -1.94
N ALA A 69 -12.62 -4.81 -1.26
CA ALA A 69 -12.58 -6.20 -1.69
C ALA A 69 -13.29 -6.40 -3.04
N GLU A 70 -14.46 -5.78 -3.23
CA GLU A 70 -15.22 -5.82 -4.49
C GLU A 70 -14.41 -5.24 -5.66
N LYS A 71 -13.83 -4.04 -5.49
CA LYS A 71 -13.12 -3.33 -6.56
C LYS A 71 -11.78 -3.94 -6.90
N THR A 72 -11.06 -4.46 -5.91
CA THR A 72 -9.73 -5.05 -6.12
C THR A 72 -9.79 -6.55 -6.37
N GLY A 73 -10.93 -7.20 -6.13
CA GLY A 73 -11.07 -8.66 -6.16
C GLY A 73 -10.17 -9.39 -5.16
N LEU A 74 -9.58 -8.68 -4.19
CA LEU A 74 -8.73 -9.26 -3.17
C LEU A 74 -9.59 -9.83 -2.04
N THR A 75 -9.14 -10.94 -1.46
CA THR A 75 -9.76 -11.55 -0.29
C THR A 75 -8.92 -11.33 0.95
N ILE A 76 -9.55 -11.46 2.12
CA ILE A 76 -8.85 -11.38 3.41
C ILE A 76 -7.91 -12.58 3.52
N THR A 77 -6.62 -12.30 3.67
CA THR A 77 -5.60 -13.32 3.87
C THR A 77 -5.61 -13.80 5.32
N PRO A 78 -5.71 -15.12 5.55
CA PRO A 78 -5.57 -15.68 6.89
C PRO A 78 -4.21 -15.29 7.49
N PRO A 79 -4.10 -15.18 8.83
CA PRO A 79 -2.82 -15.03 9.50
C PRO A 79 -1.83 -16.12 9.03
N ARG A 80 -0.55 -15.75 8.89
CA ARG A 80 0.57 -16.64 8.51
C ARG A 80 0.53 -17.22 7.08
N ARG A 81 -0.50 -16.94 6.28
CA ARG A 81 -0.48 -17.21 4.84
C ARG A 81 0.04 -15.99 4.08
N ILE A 82 0.83 -16.24 3.05
CA ILE A 82 1.30 -15.21 2.13
C ILE A 82 0.85 -15.66 0.75
N ILE A 83 -0.33 -15.19 0.37
CA ILE A 83 -0.99 -15.40 -0.91
C ILE A 83 -1.55 -14.05 -1.34
N THR A 84 -1.90 -13.91 -2.62
CA THR A 84 -2.57 -12.70 -3.10
C THR A 84 -3.83 -12.39 -2.28
N GLY A 85 -3.91 -11.17 -1.73
CA GLY A 85 -5.01 -10.72 -0.88
C GLY A 85 -4.61 -9.58 0.05
N TYR A 86 -5.39 -9.31 1.09
CA TYR A 86 -5.12 -8.21 2.02
C TYR A 86 -5.34 -8.57 3.50
N ARG A 87 -4.91 -7.68 4.39
CA ARG A 87 -5.26 -7.63 5.82
C ARG A 87 -5.52 -6.19 6.19
N LEU A 88 -6.65 -5.94 6.86
CA LEU A 88 -6.97 -4.64 7.44
C LEU A 88 -6.94 -4.75 8.96
N THR A 89 -6.23 -3.85 9.62
CA THR A 89 -6.25 -3.69 11.08
C THR A 89 -6.79 -2.31 11.39
N ARG A 90 -7.85 -2.24 12.19
CA ARG A 90 -8.43 -0.97 12.61
C ARG A 90 -7.89 -0.54 13.96
N SER A 91 -7.53 0.74 14.08
CA SER A 91 -7.09 1.31 15.35
C SER A 91 -8.26 1.35 16.35
N GLN A 92 -7.98 1.00 17.61
CA GLN A 92 -8.87 1.25 18.74
C GLN A 92 -8.51 2.55 19.47
N ASP A 93 -7.33 3.11 19.19
CA ASP A 93 -6.82 4.32 19.82
C ASP A 93 -7.22 5.57 19.04
N LYS A 94 -7.57 6.63 19.78
CA LYS A 94 -7.95 7.95 19.23
C LYS A 94 -6.84 8.59 18.39
N ASP A 95 -5.58 8.32 18.74
CA ASP A 95 -4.39 8.83 18.04
C ASP A 95 -3.75 7.78 17.10
N GLY A 96 -4.36 6.60 16.98
CA GLY A 96 -3.85 5.54 16.13
C GLY A 96 -4.28 5.68 14.66
N HIS A 97 -3.87 4.73 13.85
CA HIS A 97 -4.14 4.68 12.42
C HIS A 97 -4.57 3.28 12.03
N ASP A 98 -5.41 3.20 11.01
CA ASP A 98 -5.72 1.91 10.40
C ASP A 98 -4.50 1.46 9.59
N MET A 99 -4.31 0.15 9.45
CA MET A 99 -3.22 -0.41 8.66
C MET A 99 -3.78 -1.40 7.66
N LEU A 100 -3.50 -1.14 6.38
CA LEU A 100 -3.78 -2.04 5.29
C LEU A 100 -2.48 -2.70 4.80
N ILE A 101 -2.48 -4.02 4.75
CA ILE A 101 -1.40 -4.82 4.17
C ILE A 101 -1.96 -5.55 2.97
N ILE A 102 -1.34 -5.38 1.80
CA ILE A 102 -1.71 -6.08 0.56
C ILE A 102 -0.54 -6.97 0.16
N PHE A 103 -0.82 -8.21 -0.24
CA PHE A 103 0.12 -9.13 -0.84
C PHE A 103 -0.31 -9.39 -2.28
N LEU A 104 0.61 -9.29 -3.24
CA LEU A 104 0.35 -9.50 -4.66
C LEU A 104 1.42 -10.43 -5.23
N GLU A 105 0.99 -11.54 -5.81
CA GLU A 105 1.85 -12.38 -6.65
C GLU A 105 1.99 -11.77 -8.06
N ASP A 106 3.09 -12.07 -8.74
CA ASP A 106 3.36 -11.51 -10.08
C ASP A 106 2.28 -11.90 -11.09
N SER A 107 1.77 -13.14 -11.01
CA SER A 107 0.69 -13.62 -11.87
C SER A 107 -0.58 -12.79 -11.74
N PHE A 108 -0.90 -12.29 -10.54
CA PHE A 108 -2.03 -11.37 -10.36
C PHE A 108 -1.74 -10.03 -11.04
N ILE A 109 -0.54 -9.49 -10.87
CA ILE A 109 -0.14 -8.21 -11.48
C ILE A 109 -0.18 -8.29 -13.02
N GLU A 110 0.23 -9.43 -13.56
CA GLU A 110 0.31 -9.68 -15.00
C GLU A 110 -1.07 -9.90 -15.63
N ASN A 111 -1.94 -10.65 -14.96
CA ASN A 111 -3.20 -11.13 -15.56
C ASN A 111 -4.43 -10.31 -15.15
N GLU A 112 -4.45 -9.67 -13.99
CA GLU A 112 -5.63 -9.02 -13.42
C GLU A 112 -5.58 -7.49 -13.56
N THR A 113 -5.41 -7.01 -14.79
CA THR A 113 -5.10 -5.59 -15.09
C THR A 113 -6.07 -4.60 -14.43
N ASP A 114 -7.39 -4.83 -14.53
CA ASP A 114 -8.39 -3.91 -13.99
C ASP A 114 -8.34 -3.82 -12.46
N LYS A 115 -8.16 -4.96 -11.79
CA LYS A 115 -8.01 -5.05 -10.33
C LYS A 115 -6.74 -4.35 -9.87
N VAL A 116 -5.65 -4.50 -10.63
CA VAL A 116 -4.38 -3.82 -10.37
C VAL A 116 -4.53 -2.30 -10.54
N GLN A 117 -5.28 -1.84 -11.55
CA GLN A 117 -5.60 -0.41 -11.66
C GLN A 117 -6.42 0.10 -10.47
N ALA A 118 -7.41 -0.68 -10.01
CA ALA A 118 -8.17 -0.31 -8.81
C ALA A 118 -7.28 -0.18 -7.57
N ILE A 119 -6.30 -1.08 -7.39
CA ILE A 119 -5.31 -0.97 -6.30
C ILE A 119 -4.47 0.31 -6.43
N LEU A 120 -4.05 0.68 -7.64
CA LEU A 120 -3.31 1.92 -7.88
C LEU A 120 -4.16 3.17 -7.59
N SER A 121 -5.46 3.15 -7.93
CA SER A 121 -6.40 4.23 -7.57
C SER A 121 -6.53 4.38 -6.05
N TYR A 122 -6.66 3.27 -5.31
CA TYR A 122 -6.64 3.32 -3.85
C TYR A 122 -5.33 3.88 -3.30
N ALA A 123 -4.17 3.50 -3.88
CA ALA A 123 -2.89 4.06 -3.47
C ALA A 123 -2.83 5.59 -3.67
N LYS A 124 -3.48 6.12 -4.72
CA LYS A 124 -3.64 7.56 -4.94
C LYS A 124 -4.48 8.22 -3.84
N GLU A 125 -5.63 7.64 -3.51
CA GLU A 125 -6.48 8.13 -2.41
C GLU A 125 -5.73 8.12 -1.06
N PHE A 126 -4.91 7.09 -0.82
CA PHE A 126 -4.15 6.97 0.43
C PHE A 126 -3.05 8.03 0.54
N VAL A 127 -2.33 8.35 -0.55
CA VAL A 127 -1.30 9.39 -0.51
C VAL A 127 -1.89 10.78 -0.29
N GLU A 128 -3.04 11.08 -0.90
CA GLU A 128 -3.78 12.34 -0.70
C GLU A 128 -4.13 12.55 0.78
N GLN A 129 -4.44 11.45 1.48
CA GLN A 129 -4.80 11.48 2.89
C GLN A 129 -3.60 11.39 3.83
N SER A 130 -2.42 10.93 3.36
CA SER A 130 -1.25 10.54 4.17
C SER A 130 -0.76 11.56 5.21
N SER A 131 -1.11 12.84 5.02
CA SER A 131 -0.78 13.94 5.94
C SER A 131 -1.63 13.94 7.22
N PHE A 132 -2.64 13.07 7.31
CA PHE A 132 -3.29 12.75 8.59
C PHE A 132 -2.26 12.28 9.64
N LYS A 133 -1.19 11.62 9.18
CA LYS A 133 -0.12 11.12 10.03
C LYS A 133 0.90 12.22 10.31
N THR A 134 0.81 12.82 11.49
CA THR A 134 1.68 13.93 11.94
C THR A 134 2.78 13.50 12.91
N LYS A 135 2.82 12.22 13.29
CA LYS A 135 3.86 11.62 14.15
C LYS A 135 4.29 10.27 13.60
N ALA A 136 5.57 9.93 13.80
CA ALA A 136 6.05 8.57 13.52
C ALA A 136 5.35 7.56 14.44
N SER A 137 5.11 6.35 13.94
CA SER A 137 4.68 5.24 14.79
C SER A 137 5.80 4.96 15.81
N ARG A 138 5.43 4.81 17.09
CA ARG A 138 6.37 4.46 18.16
C ARG A 138 6.87 3.02 18.02
#